data_AF-A0A951CB67-F1
#
_entry.id   AF-A0A951CB67-F1
#
_cell.length_a   1.000
_cell.length_b   1.000
_cell.length_c   1.000
_cell.angle_alpha   90.00
_cell.angle_beta   90.00
_cell.angle_gamma   90.00
#
_symmetry.space_group_name_H-M   'P 1'
#
loop_
_entity.id
_entity.type
_entity.pdbx_description
1 polymer ?
#
loop_
_entity_poly.entity_id
_entity_poly.type
_entity_poly.pdbx_seq_one_letter_code
_entity_poly.pdbx_strand_id
1 'polypeptide(L)'
;MQTNGAKRVLAVVNDLFFSVKLTEAAKRNGLALEFVKEPKLVLEKAGETPSLIVFDLNFDSVEPLKLISELKSKPLTKGISLIGYLSHVQADLKQQALAAGCDMVMARSAFSQNLPVIFKRHSGL
;
A
#
# COMPACT_ATOMS: atom_id res chain seq x y z
N MET A 1 -3.42 -8.60 26.05
CA MET A 1 -4.11 -9.45 25.07
C MET A 1 -3.80 -8.92 23.68
N GLN A 2 -2.76 -9.43 23.02
CA GLN A 2 -2.45 -9.03 21.64
C GLN A 2 -3.06 -10.08 20.72
N THR A 3 -4.22 -9.74 20.13
CA THR A 3 -4.86 -10.54 19.09
C THR A 3 -3.89 -10.62 17.91
N ASN A 4 -3.12 -11.69 17.81
CA ASN A 4 -2.26 -11.94 16.66
C ASN A 4 -3.13 -12.47 15.50
N GLY A 5 -4.08 -11.65 15.06
CA GLY A 5 -4.76 -11.82 13.79
C GLY A 5 -3.79 -11.44 12.67
N ALA A 6 -3.79 -12.21 11.58
CA ALA A 6 -2.94 -11.95 10.42
C ALA A 6 -2.92 -10.46 10.08
N LYS A 7 -1.72 -9.85 10.05
CA LYS A 7 -1.59 -8.43 9.74
C LYS A 7 -2.13 -8.18 8.34
N ARG A 8 -3.00 -7.18 8.22
CA ARG A 8 -3.69 -6.85 6.97
C ARG A 8 -2.84 -5.94 6.10
N VAL A 9 -2.90 -6.19 4.80
CA VAL A 9 -2.31 -5.37 3.76
C VAL A 9 -3.39 -5.03 2.75
N LEU A 10 -3.58 -3.74 2.47
CA LEU A 10 -4.46 -3.31 1.39
C LEU A 10 -3.60 -3.01 0.16
N ALA A 11 -4.01 -3.52 -0.99
CA ALA A 11 -3.37 -3.24 -2.28
C ALA A 11 -4.35 -2.51 -3.20
N VAL A 12 -4.04 -1.25 -3.48
CA VAL A 12 -4.76 -0.38 -4.41
C VAL A 12 -3.98 -0.35 -5.72
N VAL A 13 -4.11 -1.42 -6.48
CA VAL A 13 -3.32 -1.67 -7.69
C VAL A 13 -4.23 -2.09 -8.85
N ASN A 14 -3.87 -1.69 -10.07
CA ASN A 14 -4.60 -2.08 -11.26
C ASN A 14 -3.94 -3.25 -12.03
N ASP A 15 -2.63 -3.46 -11.84
CA ASP A 15 -1.86 -4.45 -12.60
C ASP A 15 -2.06 -5.89 -12.10
N LEU A 16 -2.70 -6.72 -12.93
CA LEU A 16 -3.03 -8.10 -12.61
C LEU A 16 -1.81 -9.01 -12.40
N PHE A 17 -0.74 -8.84 -13.19
CA PHE A 17 0.50 -9.61 -13.02
C PHE A 17 1.15 -9.29 -11.68
N PHE A 18 1.07 -8.03 -11.28
CA PHE A 18 1.62 -7.58 -10.01
C PHE A 18 0.79 -8.05 -8.82
N SER A 19 -0.53 -8.11 -8.97
CA SER A 19 -1.43 -8.69 -7.96
C SER A 19 -1.06 -10.13 -7.62
N VAL A 20 -0.69 -10.97 -8.60
CA VAL A 20 -0.24 -12.35 -8.33
C VAL A 20 1.01 -12.36 -7.44
N LYS A 21 2.00 -11.50 -7.73
CA LYS A 21 3.23 -11.41 -6.92
C LYS A 21 2.97 -10.94 -5.49
N LEU A 22 2.07 -9.96 -5.33
CA LEU A 22 1.64 -9.47 -4.03
C LEU A 22 0.96 -10.59 -3.22
N THR A 23 0.02 -11.31 -3.81
CA THR A 23 -0.69 -12.43 -3.18
C THR A 23 0.28 -13.51 -2.72
N GLU A 24 1.20 -13.90 -3.59
CA GLU A 24 2.23 -14.89 -3.29
C GLU A 24 3.16 -14.44 -2.15
N ALA A 25 3.58 -13.16 -2.15
CA ALA A 25 4.38 -12.60 -1.07
C ALA A 25 3.61 -12.52 0.25
N ALA A 26 2.33 -12.14 0.22
CA ALA A 26 1.46 -12.07 1.39
C ALA A 26 1.27 -13.45 2.03
N LYS A 27 0.90 -14.43 1.21
CA LYS A 27 0.67 -15.81 1.63
C LYS A 27 1.90 -16.42 2.29
N ARG A 28 3.09 -16.21 1.70
CA ARG A 28 4.37 -16.67 2.29
C ARG A 28 4.68 -16.06 3.66
N ASN A 29 4.15 -14.88 3.95
CA ASN A 29 4.40 -14.14 5.19
C ASN A 29 3.19 -14.15 6.15
N GLY A 30 2.15 -14.94 5.87
CA GLY A 30 0.94 -15.00 6.70
C GLY A 30 0.15 -13.68 6.77
N LEU A 31 0.29 -12.82 5.77
CA LEU A 31 -0.43 -11.55 5.67
C LEU A 31 -1.78 -11.74 4.98
N ALA A 32 -2.81 -11.06 5.50
CA ALA A 32 -4.11 -10.98 4.84
C ALA A 32 -4.09 -9.84 3.83
N LEU A 33 -3.89 -10.17 2.55
CA LEU A 33 -3.89 -9.20 1.45
C LEU A 33 -5.29 -9.04 0.87
N GLU A 34 -5.75 -7.80 0.77
CA GLU A 34 -7.02 -7.43 0.15
C GLU A 34 -6.79 -6.42 -0.98
N PHE A 35 -7.37 -6.67 -2.14
CA PHE A 35 -7.31 -5.75 -3.27
C PHE A 35 -8.51 -4.82 -3.26
N VAL A 36 -8.26 -3.52 -3.30
CA VAL A 36 -9.31 -2.50 -3.27
C VAL A 36 -9.12 -1.56 -4.44
N LYS A 37 -10.16 -1.40 -5.26
CA LYS A 37 -10.13 -0.55 -6.47
C LYS A 37 -11.06 0.66 -6.39
N GLU A 38 -11.72 0.85 -5.25
CA GLU A 38 -12.71 1.90 -5.04
C GLU A 38 -12.23 2.86 -3.94
N PRO A 39 -12.10 4.17 -4.22
CA PRO A 39 -11.60 5.14 -3.25
C PRO A 39 -12.32 5.12 -1.90
N LYS A 40 -13.66 5.03 -1.93
CA LYS A 40 -14.49 4.97 -0.71
C LYS A 40 -14.18 3.74 0.13
N LEU A 41 -14.02 2.59 -0.53
CA LEU A 41 -13.69 1.34 0.14
C LEU A 41 -12.27 1.37 0.71
N VAL A 42 -11.31 2.04 0.05
CA VAL A 42 -9.95 2.23 0.60
C VAL A 42 -10.01 2.95 1.94
N LEU A 43 -10.79 4.03 2.02
CA LEU A 43 -10.92 4.82 3.25
C LEU A 43 -11.63 4.06 4.36
N GLU A 44 -12.68 3.32 4.02
CA GLU A 44 -13.40 2.45 4.96
C GLU A 44 -12.48 1.38 5.55
N LYS A 45 -11.78 0.64 4.67
CA LYS A 45 -10.86 -0.44 5.04
C LYS A 45 -9.63 0.07 5.79
N ALA A 46 -9.16 1.27 5.47
CA ALA A 46 -8.09 1.89 6.23
C ALA A 46 -8.51 2.21 7.67
N GLY A 47 -9.79 2.48 7.92
CA GLY A 47 -10.34 2.64 9.28
C GLY A 47 -10.15 1.40 10.15
N GLU A 48 -9.99 0.23 9.55
CA GLU A 48 -9.68 -1.01 10.26
C GLU A 48 -8.19 -1.18 10.59
N THR A 49 -7.37 -0.14 10.38
CA THR A 49 -5.94 -0.06 10.72
C THR A 49 -5.09 -1.20 10.14
N PRO A 50 -5.03 -1.37 8.81
CA PRO A 50 -4.09 -2.29 8.18
C PRO A 50 -2.64 -1.92 8.53
N SER A 51 -1.76 -2.92 8.48
CA SER A 51 -0.34 -2.73 8.77
C SER A 51 0.41 -2.03 7.64
N LEU A 52 -0.12 -2.12 6.41
CA LEU A 52 0.46 -1.58 5.19
C LEU A 52 -0.64 -1.32 4.16
N ILE A 53 -0.54 -0.21 3.45
CA ILE A 53 -1.34 0.07 2.25
C ILE A 53 -0.37 0.32 1.09
N VAL A 54 -0.56 -0.41 0.01
CA VAL A 54 0.23 -0.31 -1.22
C VAL A 54 -0.60 0.43 -2.26
N PHE A 55 -0.05 1.51 -2.81
CA PHE A 55 -0.67 2.31 -3.86
C PHE A 55 0.10 2.17 -5.17
N ASP A 56 -0.64 1.90 -6.25
CA ASP A 56 -0.19 2.18 -7.59
C ASP A 56 -0.42 3.68 -7.88
N LEU A 57 0.67 4.45 -7.94
CA LEU A 57 0.58 5.89 -8.20
C LEU A 57 0.13 6.21 -9.63
N ASN A 58 0.10 5.22 -10.53
CA ASN A 58 -0.42 5.37 -11.89
C ASN A 58 -1.87 4.87 -12.02
N PHE A 59 -2.53 4.54 -10.91
CA PHE A 59 -3.93 4.16 -10.92
C PHE A 59 -4.83 5.41 -10.84
N ASP A 60 -4.90 6.16 -11.94
CA ASP A 60 -5.58 7.46 -11.98
C ASP A 60 -7.05 7.40 -11.54
N SER A 61 -7.74 6.30 -11.82
CA SER A 61 -9.16 6.11 -11.46
C SER A 61 -9.43 6.17 -9.95
N VAL A 62 -8.42 5.95 -9.11
CA VAL A 62 -8.56 6.03 -7.65
C VAL A 62 -7.99 7.30 -7.03
N GLU A 63 -7.42 8.20 -7.84
CA GLU A 63 -6.76 9.43 -7.37
C GLU A 63 -5.79 9.17 -6.19
N PRO A 64 -4.72 8.36 -6.37
CA PRO A 64 -3.93 7.81 -5.26
C PRO A 64 -3.29 8.90 -4.38
N LEU A 65 -2.86 10.02 -4.95
CA LEU A 65 -2.30 11.15 -4.21
C LEU A 65 -3.31 11.76 -3.22
N LYS A 66 -4.56 11.90 -3.65
CA LYS A 66 -5.66 12.43 -2.83
C LYS A 66 -6.02 11.47 -1.71
N LEU A 67 -6.08 10.17 -2.01
CA LEU A 67 -6.29 9.13 -1.00
C LEU A 67 -5.18 9.12 0.05
N ILE A 68 -3.91 9.20 -0.36
CA ILE A 68 -2.77 9.25 0.57
C ILE A 68 -2.91 10.46 1.51
N SER A 69 -3.19 11.65 0.95
CA SER A 69 -3.40 12.85 1.74
C SER A 69 -4.56 12.73 2.72
N GLU A 70 -5.67 12.12 2.31
CA GLU A 70 -6.84 11.91 3.16
C GLU A 70 -6.58 10.87 4.27
N LEU A 71 -5.81 9.82 3.97
CA LEU A 71 -5.40 8.83 4.96
C LEU A 71 -4.45 9.44 6.00
N LYS A 72 -3.55 10.33 5.60
CA LYS A 72 -2.65 11.01 6.55
C LYS A 72 -3.32 12.14 7.33
N SER A 73 -4.39 12.74 6.81
CA SER A 73 -5.14 13.78 7.53
C SER A 73 -5.96 13.23 8.71
N LYS A 74 -6.37 11.96 8.65
CA LYS A 74 -7.16 11.31 9.71
C LYS A 74 -6.26 10.74 10.83
N PRO A 75 -6.50 11.07 12.11
CA PRO A 75 -5.67 10.59 13.23
C PRO A 75 -5.60 9.06 13.38
N LEU A 76 -6.65 8.36 12.98
CA LEU A 76 -6.73 6.90 13.05
C LEU A 76 -5.86 6.21 12.00
N THR A 77 -5.71 6.82 10.83
CA THR A 77 -5.01 6.21 9.68
C THR A 77 -3.63 6.81 9.42
N LYS A 78 -3.27 7.94 10.03
CA LYS A 78 -1.95 8.58 9.86
C LYS A 78 -0.76 7.69 10.25
N GLY A 79 -0.97 6.76 11.18
CA GLY A 79 0.05 5.82 11.65
C GLY A 79 0.26 4.61 10.73
N ILE A 80 -0.59 4.43 9.73
CA ILE A 80 -0.48 3.32 8.77
C ILE A 80 0.69 3.61 7.83
N SER A 81 1.46 2.56 7.53
CA SER A 81 2.52 2.62 6.52
C SER A 81 1.90 2.63 5.11
N LEU A 82 2.21 3.65 4.34
CA LEU A 82 1.78 3.84 2.95
C LEU A 82 2.98 3.71 2.03
N ILE A 83 2.93 2.76 1.09
CA ILE A 83 3.97 2.57 0.08
C ILE A 83 3.37 2.80 -1.30
N GLY A 84 3.89 3.79 -2.03
CA GLY A 84 3.55 4.05 -3.42
C GLY A 84 4.57 3.42 -4.36
N TYR A 85 4.12 2.83 -5.47
CA TYR A 85 5.01 2.51 -6.58
C TYR A 85 4.58 3.22 -7.86
N LEU A 86 5.56 3.44 -8.74
CA LEU A 86 5.40 4.12 -10.03
C LEU A 86 6.02 3.28 -11.16
N SER A 87 5.34 3.24 -12.30
CA SER A 87 5.70 2.39 -13.45
C SER A 87 6.94 2.89 -14.21
N HIS A 88 7.14 4.20 -14.26
CA HIS A 88 8.33 4.87 -14.80
C HIS A 88 8.85 5.85 -13.76
N VAL A 89 10.17 6.14 -13.78
CA VAL A 89 10.82 7.11 -12.89
C VAL A 89 10.25 8.51 -13.16
N GLN A 90 9.13 8.81 -12.49
CA GLN A 90 8.44 10.09 -12.53
C GLN A 90 8.82 10.85 -11.26
N ALA A 91 9.87 11.67 -11.35
CA ALA A 91 10.41 12.40 -10.21
C ALA A 91 9.35 13.32 -9.58
N ASP A 92 8.57 14.03 -10.40
CA ASP A 92 7.47 14.88 -9.96
C ASP A 92 6.38 14.08 -9.23
N LEU A 93 5.93 12.95 -9.80
CA LEU A 93 4.92 12.10 -9.18
C LEU A 93 5.42 11.54 -7.83
N LYS A 94 6.70 11.18 -7.77
CA LYS A 94 7.35 10.75 -6.53
C LYS A 94 7.32 11.87 -5.48
N GLN A 95 7.71 13.09 -5.86
CA GLN A 95 7.69 14.23 -4.94
C GLN A 95 6.28 14.56 -4.47
N GLN A 96 5.29 14.53 -5.36
CA GLN A 96 3.88 14.75 -5.02
C GLN A 96 3.36 13.67 -4.05
N ALA A 97 3.69 12.40 -4.28
CA ALA A 97 3.28 11.32 -3.38
C ALA A 97 3.91 11.45 -1.99
N LEU A 98 5.20 11.79 -1.92
CA LEU A 98 5.87 12.06 -0.64
C LEU A 98 5.28 13.29 0.06
N ALA A 99 5.00 14.37 -0.68
CA ALA A 99 4.38 15.59 -0.15
C ALA A 99 2.94 15.34 0.35
N ALA A 100 2.20 14.45 -0.29
CA ALA A 100 0.89 14.00 0.17
C ALA A 100 0.97 13.15 1.46
N GLY A 101 2.17 12.73 1.87
CA GLY A 101 2.42 11.94 3.08
C GLY A 101 2.61 10.45 2.83
N CYS A 102 2.95 10.02 1.61
CA CYS A 102 3.37 8.64 1.37
C CYS A 102 4.70 8.38 2.11
N ASP A 103 4.80 7.29 2.87
CA ASP A 103 5.99 7.02 3.67
C ASP A 103 7.17 6.55 2.81
N MET A 104 6.89 5.85 1.71
CA MET A 104 7.92 5.40 0.79
C MET A 104 7.40 5.31 -0.65
N VAL A 105 8.21 5.81 -1.60
CA VAL A 105 7.88 5.76 -3.03
C VAL A 105 9.04 5.17 -3.82
N MET A 106 8.77 4.16 -4.65
CA MET A 106 9.79 3.46 -5.44
C MET A 106 9.30 3.01 -6.82
N ALA A 107 10.24 2.72 -7.73
CA ALA A 107 9.90 2.16 -9.02
C ALA A 107 9.28 0.76 -8.88
N ARG A 108 8.37 0.39 -9.78
CA ARG A 108 7.69 -0.92 -9.79
C ARG A 108 8.66 -2.10 -9.75
N SER A 109 9.77 -2.04 -10.48
CA SER A 109 10.81 -3.07 -10.49
C SER A 109 11.45 -3.23 -9.10
N ALA A 110 11.87 -2.12 -8.49
CA ALA A 110 12.42 -2.10 -7.14
C ALA A 110 11.40 -2.60 -6.11
N PHE A 111 10.12 -2.23 -6.24
CA PHE A 111 9.07 -2.74 -5.36
C PHE A 111 8.93 -4.25 -5.50
N SER A 112 8.82 -4.76 -6.73
CA SER A 112 8.72 -6.20 -7.00
C SER A 112 9.91 -6.99 -6.44
N GLN A 113 11.12 -6.45 -6.50
CA GLN A 113 12.33 -7.10 -5.97
C GLN A 113 12.36 -7.10 -4.43
N ASN A 114 11.88 -6.02 -3.81
CA ASN A 114 11.88 -5.85 -2.36
C ASN A 114 10.61 -6.38 -1.66
N LEU A 115 9.60 -6.83 -2.41
CA LEU A 115 8.34 -7.37 -1.87
C LEU A 115 8.54 -8.35 -0.69
N PRO A 116 9.42 -9.36 -0.77
CA PRO A 116 9.61 -10.30 0.34
C PRO A 116 10.12 -9.62 1.61
N VAL A 117 11.05 -8.66 1.48
CA VAL A 117 11.66 -7.95 2.61
C VAL A 117 10.67 -6.97 3.23
N ILE A 118 9.93 -6.24 2.41
CA ILE A 118 8.88 -5.31 2.85
C ILE A 118 7.82 -6.09 3.61
N PHE A 119 7.28 -7.15 3.01
CA PHE A 119 6.18 -7.91 3.60
C PHE A 119 6.62 -8.61 4.89
N LYS A 120 7.86 -9.12 4.94
CA LYS A 120 8.45 -9.66 6.18
C LYS A 120 8.51 -8.63 7.31
N ARG A 121 8.92 -7.39 7.02
CA ARG A 121 8.93 -6.31 8.03
C ARG A 121 7.53 -6.03 8.58
N HIS A 122 6.51 -6.17 7.74
CA HIS A 122 5.12 -5.92 8.12
C HIS A 122 4.38 -7.15 8.66
N SER A 123 4.90 -8.38 8.54
CA SER A 123 4.24 -9.59 9.03
C SER A 123 4.38 -9.83 10.53
N GLY A 124 5.26 -9.11 11.22
CA GLY A 124 5.50 -9.32 12.65
C GLY A 124 6.15 -10.67 12.98
N LEU A 125 6.68 -11.36 11.96
CA LEU A 125 7.50 -12.56 12.04
C LEU A 125 8.99 -12.22 12.06
#